data_AF-A0A9D5RW35-F1
#
_entry.id   AF-A0A9D5RW35-F1
#
_cell.length_a   1.000
_cell.length_b   1.000
_cell.length_c   1.000
_cell.angle_alpha   90.00
_cell.angle_beta   90.00
_cell.angle_gamma   90.00
#
_symmetry.space_group_name_H-M   'P 1'
#
loop_
_entity.id
_entity.type
_entity.pdbx_description
1 polymer ?
#
loop_
_entity_poly.entity_id
_entity_poly.type
_entity_poly.pdbx_seq_one_letter_code
_entity_poly.pdbx_strand_id
1 'polypeptide(L)'
;MTIEEKANQIVEDIRQEKGINPVHIFKNMAKKDYISIHGPEHHILDGACILTAFYNAGGEISLDESLHKIAREGLRMPGAMCGLWGVCGAVASVGAALAVIDGTGPLSDDGSWGEHMKFTSEAIAELGRINGPRCCKRDAM
;
A
#
# COMPACT_ATOMS: atom_id res chain seq x y z
N MET A 1 -12.59 -12.91 10.05
CA MET A 1 -12.32 -11.48 10.26
C MET A 1 -12.93 -10.70 9.11
N THR A 2 -13.64 -9.61 9.40
CA THR A 2 -14.04 -8.62 8.39
C THR A 2 -12.82 -7.90 7.83
N ILE A 3 -12.97 -7.13 6.75
CA ILE A 3 -11.83 -6.40 6.19
C ILE A 3 -11.36 -5.28 7.13
N GLU A 4 -12.26 -4.67 7.90
CA GLU A 4 -11.97 -3.67 8.92
C GLU A 4 -11.16 -4.28 10.08
N GLU A 5 -11.55 -5.47 10.55
CA GLU A 5 -10.78 -6.20 11.58
C GLU A 5 -9.37 -6.54 11.08
N LYS A 6 -9.24 -6.96 9.81
CA LYS A 6 -7.94 -7.22 9.19
C LYS A 6 -7.12 -5.94 9.04
N ALA A 7 -7.73 -4.83 8.63
CA ALA A 7 -7.06 -3.54 8.51
C ALA A 7 -6.46 -3.08 9.84
N ASN A 8 -7.24 -3.17 10.93
CA ASN A 8 -6.76 -2.86 12.27
C ASN A 8 -5.60 -3.78 12.67
N GLN A 9 -5.70 -5.08 12.39
CA GLN A 9 -4.62 -6.02 12.70
C GLN A 9 -3.34 -5.74 11.90
N ILE A 10 -3.46 -5.32 10.62
CA ILE A 10 -2.30 -4.87 9.81
C ILE A 10 -1.60 -3.71 10.50
N VAL A 11 -2.37 -2.69 10.91
CA VAL A 11 -1.83 -1.48 11.58
C VAL A 11 -1.11 -1.85 12.88
N GLU A 12 -1.68 -2.73 13.71
CA GLU A 12 -1.07 -3.15 14.97
C GLU A 12 0.20 -3.97 14.78
N ASP A 13 0.16 -4.97 13.88
CA ASP A 13 1.29 -5.87 13.66
C ASP A 13 2.47 -5.15 12.98
N ILE A 14 2.22 -4.29 11.99
CA ILE A 14 3.29 -3.67 11.20
C ILE A 14 4.10 -2.65 11.99
N ARG A 15 3.53 -2.05 13.06
CA ARG A 15 4.25 -1.16 14.00
C ARG A 15 5.45 -1.83 14.67
N GLN A 16 5.41 -3.17 14.77
CA GLN A 16 6.48 -3.94 15.37
C GLN A 16 7.66 -4.15 14.41
N GLU A 17 7.47 -3.93 13.11
CA GLU A 17 8.52 -4.08 12.11
C GLU A 17 9.53 -2.92 12.23
N LYS A 18 10.82 -3.28 12.26
CA LYS A 18 11.94 -2.33 12.41
C LYS A 18 12.84 -2.23 11.18
N GLY A 19 12.48 -2.94 10.11
CA GLY A 19 13.23 -2.93 8.86
C GLY A 19 13.09 -1.60 8.10
N ILE A 20 14.07 -1.29 7.27
CA ILE A 20 14.05 -0.15 6.33
C ILE A 20 13.78 -0.59 4.88
N ASN A 21 13.57 -1.88 4.66
CA ASN A 21 13.28 -2.44 3.34
C ASN A 21 11.79 -2.86 3.28
N PRO A 22 10.95 -2.18 2.50
CA PRO A 22 9.51 -2.45 2.47
C PRO A 22 9.19 -3.86 1.94
N VAL A 23 10.02 -4.43 1.07
CA VAL A 23 9.84 -5.81 0.57
C VAL A 23 10.06 -6.84 1.67
N HIS A 24 11.03 -6.61 2.57
CA HIS A 24 11.25 -7.50 3.71
C HIS A 24 10.11 -7.41 4.73
N ILE A 25 9.64 -6.19 5.02
CA ILE A 25 8.48 -5.96 5.88
C ILE A 25 7.26 -6.68 5.29
N PHE A 26 7.00 -6.49 3.99
CA PHE A 26 5.90 -7.17 3.30
C PHE A 26 6.01 -8.69 3.42
N LYS A 27 7.19 -9.26 3.16
CA LYS A 27 7.41 -10.72 3.27
C LYS A 27 7.15 -11.26 4.68
N ASN A 28 7.37 -10.47 5.73
CA ASN A 28 7.04 -10.85 7.09
C ASN A 28 5.53 -10.79 7.35
N MET A 29 4.91 -9.66 6.99
CA MET A 29 3.47 -9.44 7.16
C MET A 29 2.62 -10.40 6.33
N ALA A 30 3.03 -10.71 5.10
CA ALA A 30 2.33 -11.62 4.21
C ALA A 30 2.31 -13.08 4.71
N LYS A 31 3.10 -13.45 5.72
CA LYS A 31 3.05 -14.77 6.36
C LYS A 31 1.93 -14.89 7.39
N LYS A 32 1.32 -13.78 7.81
CA LYS A 32 0.24 -13.77 8.79
C LYS A 32 -1.01 -14.44 8.21
N ASP A 33 -1.67 -15.28 9.01
CA ASP A 33 -2.81 -16.11 8.56
C ASP A 33 -4.01 -15.29 8.05
N TYR A 34 -4.17 -14.06 8.55
CA TYR A 34 -5.24 -13.16 8.13
C TYR A 34 -4.98 -12.47 6.78
N ILE A 35 -3.75 -12.53 6.26
CA ILE A 35 -3.38 -11.97 4.95
C ILE A 35 -3.53 -13.05 3.87
N SER A 36 -4.66 -12.97 3.17
CA SER A 36 -4.99 -13.83 2.04
C SER A 36 -3.96 -13.68 0.91
N ILE A 37 -3.74 -14.71 0.09
CA ILE A 37 -2.94 -14.57 -1.14
C ILE A 37 -3.56 -13.49 -2.03
N HIS A 38 -4.88 -13.57 -2.22
CA HIS A 38 -5.66 -12.57 -2.95
C HIS A 38 -6.69 -11.94 -2.02
N GLY A 39 -6.72 -10.62 -1.96
CA GLY A 39 -7.76 -9.91 -1.23
C GLY A 39 -7.45 -8.43 -1.04
N PRO A 40 -8.41 -7.67 -0.49
CA PRO A 40 -8.29 -6.23 -0.29
C PRO A 40 -7.32 -5.86 0.85
N GLU A 41 -6.76 -6.82 1.59
CA GLU A 41 -5.73 -6.56 2.60
C GLU A 41 -4.49 -5.87 1.99
N HIS A 42 -4.17 -6.22 0.75
CA HIS A 42 -3.06 -5.65 -0.03
C HIS A 42 -3.31 -4.19 -0.45
N HIS A 43 -4.55 -3.70 -0.38
CA HIS A 43 -4.84 -2.28 -0.64
C HIS A 43 -4.34 -1.38 0.51
N ILE A 44 -4.01 -2.00 1.65
CA ILE A 44 -3.52 -1.34 2.86
C ILE A 44 -2.06 -1.71 3.09
N LEU A 45 -1.76 -3.02 3.02
CA LEU A 45 -0.48 -3.58 3.44
C LEU A 45 0.70 -3.01 2.65
N ASP A 46 0.59 -2.92 1.33
CA ASP A 46 1.68 -2.48 0.46
C ASP A 46 2.12 -1.03 0.77
N GLY A 47 1.16 -0.11 0.87
CA GLY A 47 1.44 1.27 1.29
C GLY A 47 1.94 1.34 2.74
N ALA A 48 1.38 0.55 3.66
CA ALA A 48 1.82 0.49 5.05
C ALA A 48 3.29 0.01 5.17
N CYS A 49 3.73 -0.93 4.33
CA CYS A 49 5.12 -1.38 4.28
C CYS A 49 6.07 -0.25 3.87
N ILE A 50 5.68 0.57 2.88
CA ILE A 50 6.46 1.74 2.44
C ILE A 50 6.55 2.78 3.56
N LEU A 51 5.42 3.13 4.19
CA LEU A 51 5.38 4.12 5.27
C LEU A 51 6.23 3.66 6.47
N THR A 52 6.13 2.39 6.84
CA THR A 52 6.91 1.83 7.95
C THR A 52 8.41 1.82 7.62
N ALA A 53 8.79 1.40 6.41
CA ALA A 53 10.18 1.42 5.97
C ALA A 53 10.75 2.85 5.91
N PHE A 54 9.98 3.81 5.39
CA PHE A 54 10.35 5.22 5.30
C PHE A 54 10.58 5.82 6.69
N TYR A 55 9.63 5.63 7.61
CA TYR A 55 9.76 6.06 9.01
C TYR A 55 11.01 5.45 9.68
N ASN A 56 11.20 4.13 9.55
CA ASN A 56 12.35 3.44 10.14
C ASN A 56 13.68 3.90 9.54
N ALA A 57 13.69 4.41 8.31
CA ALA A 57 14.87 5.00 7.66
C ALA A 57 15.16 6.45 8.11
N GLY A 58 14.37 7.00 9.04
CA GLY A 58 14.50 8.38 9.53
C GLY A 58 13.62 9.38 8.78
N GLY A 59 12.68 8.92 7.96
CA GLY A 59 11.71 9.77 7.28
C GLY A 59 10.77 10.48 8.25
N GLU A 60 10.49 11.75 7.98
CA GLU A 60 9.72 12.63 8.87
C GLU A 60 8.20 12.44 8.69
N ILE A 61 7.65 11.39 9.28
CA ILE A 61 6.21 11.15 9.36
C ILE A 61 5.78 10.74 10.78
N SER A 62 4.54 11.04 11.14
CA SER A 62 3.87 10.35 12.25
C SER A 62 3.44 8.96 11.77
N LEU A 63 4.17 7.92 12.16
CA LEU A 63 3.88 6.56 11.71
C LEU A 63 2.44 6.14 12.09
N ASP A 64 1.98 6.46 13.29
CA ASP A 64 0.64 6.12 13.77
C ASP A 64 -0.45 6.72 12.88
N GLU A 65 -0.38 8.03 12.65
CA GLU A 65 -1.36 8.75 11.81
C GLU A 65 -1.29 8.28 10.36
N SER A 66 -0.08 8.03 9.85
CA SER A 66 0.16 7.56 8.49
C SER A 66 -0.45 6.17 8.26
N LEU A 67 -0.29 5.25 9.21
CA LEU A 67 -0.87 3.91 9.15
C LEU A 67 -2.40 3.94 9.20
N HIS A 68 -2.98 4.82 10.03
CA HIS A 68 -4.44 4.99 10.06
C HIS A 68 -4.98 5.65 8.78
N LYS A 69 -4.22 6.58 8.17
CA LYS A 69 -4.59 7.21 6.90
C LYS A 69 -4.56 6.21 5.75
N ILE A 70 -3.50 5.40 5.64
CA ILE A 70 -3.43 4.38 4.58
C ILE A 70 -4.49 3.29 4.75
N ALA A 71 -4.81 2.87 5.99
CA ALA A 71 -5.88 1.93 6.26
C ALA A 71 -7.24 2.48 5.81
N ARG A 72 -7.52 3.76 6.09
CA ARG A 72 -8.76 4.43 5.66
C ARG A 72 -8.86 4.49 4.13
N GLU A 73 -7.79 4.86 3.43
CA GLU A 73 -7.82 4.93 1.97
C GLU A 73 -7.92 3.54 1.33
N GLY A 74 -7.17 2.56 1.85
CA GLY A 74 -7.21 1.18 1.36
C GLY A 74 -8.59 0.51 1.57
N LEU A 75 -9.30 0.82 2.64
CA LEU A 75 -10.67 0.33 2.88
C LEU A 75 -11.70 0.91 1.89
N ARG A 76 -11.44 2.08 1.30
CA ARG A 76 -12.30 2.69 0.28
C ARG A 76 -12.10 2.10 -1.10
N MET A 77 -11.02 1.34 -1.30
CA MET A 77 -10.67 0.68 -2.55
C MET A 77 -11.46 -0.62 -2.72
N PRO A 78 -12.37 -0.75 -3.71
CA PRO A 78 -13.16 -1.96 -3.86
C PRO A 78 -12.31 -3.20 -4.15
N GLY A 79 -12.79 -4.36 -3.72
CA GLY A 79 -12.20 -5.63 -4.13
C GLY A 79 -12.17 -5.77 -5.66
N ALA A 80 -11.16 -6.46 -6.18
CA ALA A 80 -11.00 -6.75 -7.61
C ALA A 80 -10.85 -5.52 -8.54
N MET A 81 -10.42 -4.35 -8.03
CA MET A 81 -10.09 -3.18 -8.84
C MET A 81 -9.18 -3.49 -10.04
N CYS A 82 -8.20 -4.38 -9.87
CA CYS A 82 -7.30 -4.77 -10.96
C CYS A 82 -8.04 -5.38 -12.16
N GLY A 83 -9.01 -6.26 -11.90
CA GLY A 83 -9.76 -6.96 -12.96
C GLY A 83 -10.98 -6.20 -13.48
N LEU A 84 -11.56 -5.31 -12.68
CA LEU A 84 -12.77 -4.57 -13.05
C LEU A 84 -12.47 -3.17 -13.60
N TRP A 85 -11.43 -2.51 -13.07
CA TRP A 85 -11.13 -1.10 -13.36
C TRP A 85 -9.74 -0.92 -14.00
N GLY A 86 -8.95 -1.98 -14.14
CA GLY A 86 -7.61 -1.92 -14.74
C GLY A 86 -6.56 -1.23 -13.88
N VAL A 87 -6.85 -1.00 -12.59
CA VAL A 87 -5.93 -0.36 -11.64
C VAL A 87 -5.74 -1.28 -10.45
N CYS A 88 -4.49 -1.68 -10.17
CA CYS A 88 -4.20 -2.55 -9.04
C CYS A 88 -4.32 -1.80 -7.72
N GLY A 89 -5.11 -2.33 -6.77
CA GLY A 89 -5.29 -1.72 -5.45
C GLY A 89 -4.00 -1.67 -4.62
N ALA A 90 -3.10 -2.64 -4.78
CA ALA A 90 -1.77 -2.59 -4.14
C ALA A 90 -0.93 -1.43 -4.69
N VAL A 91 -0.91 -1.23 -6.02
CA VAL A 91 -0.19 -0.11 -6.63
C VAL A 91 -0.84 1.24 -6.29
N ALA A 92 -2.17 1.30 -6.21
CA ALA A 92 -2.88 2.47 -5.71
C ALA A 92 -2.55 2.76 -4.24
N SER A 93 -2.34 1.74 -3.42
CA SER A 93 -1.85 1.86 -2.03
C SER A 93 -0.47 2.53 -1.97
N VAL A 94 0.43 2.17 -2.89
CA VAL A 94 1.75 2.82 -3.00
C VAL A 94 1.61 4.31 -3.33
N GLY A 95 0.76 4.68 -4.31
CA GLY A 95 0.48 6.08 -4.61
C GLY A 95 -0.13 6.83 -3.42
N ALA A 96 -1.02 6.20 -2.66
CA ALA A 96 -1.56 6.77 -1.43
C ALA A 96 -0.48 6.95 -0.35
N ALA A 97 0.49 6.05 -0.22
CA ALA A 97 1.62 6.20 0.69
C ALA A 97 2.50 7.41 0.30
N LEU A 98 2.77 7.63 -0.99
CA LEU A 98 3.50 8.82 -1.46
C LEU A 98 2.75 10.11 -1.08
N ALA A 99 1.43 10.15 -1.27
CA ALA A 99 0.62 11.30 -0.86
C ALA A 99 0.59 11.51 0.67
N VAL A 100 0.77 10.45 1.46
CA VAL A 100 0.93 10.57 2.91
C VAL A 100 2.30 11.16 3.26
N ILE A 101 3.37 10.70 2.62
CA ILE A 101 4.74 11.17 2.85
C ILE A 101 4.88 12.65 2.50
N ASP A 102 4.42 13.05 1.31
CA ASP A 102 4.59 14.42 0.82
C ASP A 102 3.48 15.38 1.29
N GLY A 103 2.46 14.88 1.99
CA GLY A 103 1.30 15.68 2.40
C GLY A 103 0.41 16.13 1.23
N THR A 104 0.54 15.50 0.07
CA THR A 104 -0.18 15.84 -1.17
C THR A 104 -1.68 15.58 -1.06
N GLY A 105 -2.47 16.43 -1.72
CA GLY A 105 -3.92 16.30 -1.85
C GLY A 105 -4.45 16.77 -3.21
N PRO A 106 -5.78 16.81 -3.39
CA PRO A 106 -6.40 17.16 -4.68
C PRO A 106 -6.13 18.59 -5.16
N LEU A 107 -5.64 19.47 -4.29
CA LEU A 107 -5.34 20.88 -4.58
C LEU A 107 -3.83 21.18 -4.59
N SER A 108 -2.98 20.16 -4.44
CA SER A 108 -1.53 20.36 -4.49
C SER A 108 -1.09 20.79 -5.89
N ASP A 109 -0.33 21.88 -5.96
CA ASP A 109 0.17 22.51 -7.19
C ASP A 109 1.71 22.61 -7.24
N ASP A 110 2.39 22.01 -6.26
CA ASP A 110 3.85 21.94 -6.13
C ASP A 110 4.50 20.87 -7.04
N GLY A 111 3.69 20.12 -7.79
CA GLY A 111 4.12 19.07 -8.71
C GLY A 111 4.02 17.65 -8.14
N SER A 112 3.98 17.49 -6.81
CA SER A 112 3.97 16.17 -6.14
C SER A 112 2.83 15.27 -6.63
N TRP A 113 1.64 15.84 -6.80
CA TRP A 113 0.47 15.13 -7.34
C TRP A 113 0.74 14.47 -8.70
N GLY A 114 1.40 15.18 -9.61
CA GLY A 114 1.73 14.68 -10.94
C GLY A 114 2.83 13.62 -10.90
N GLU A 115 3.81 13.80 -10.03
CA GLU A 115 4.89 12.83 -9.82
C GLU A 115 4.37 11.50 -9.27
N HIS A 116 3.46 11.55 -8.30
CA HIS A 116 2.83 10.34 -7.73
C HIS A 116 2.02 9.59 -8.78
N MET A 117 1.27 10.31 -9.61
CA MET A 117 0.52 9.71 -10.73
C MET A 117 1.45 9.05 -11.74
N LYS A 118 2.56 9.71 -12.09
CA LYS A 118 3.55 9.17 -13.02
C LYS A 118 4.18 7.89 -12.45
N PHE A 119 4.64 7.94 -11.21
CA PHE A 119 5.22 6.78 -10.52
C PHE A 119 4.24 5.60 -10.50
N THR A 120 3.00 5.86 -10.08
CA THR A 120 1.95 4.83 -10.01
C THR A 120 1.63 4.26 -11.39
N SER A 121 1.60 5.10 -12.43
CA SER A 121 1.38 4.66 -13.80
C SER A 121 2.51 3.77 -14.32
N GLU A 122 3.76 4.08 -13.99
CA GLU A 122 4.91 3.25 -14.36
C GLU A 122 4.87 1.90 -13.65
N ALA A 123 4.52 1.88 -12.37
CA ALA A 123 4.33 0.64 -11.59
C ALA A 123 3.19 -0.24 -12.16
N ILE A 124 2.06 0.37 -12.57
CA ILE A 124 0.97 -0.35 -13.25
C ILE A 124 1.45 -0.90 -14.60
N ALA A 125 2.24 -0.14 -15.36
CA ALA A 125 2.77 -0.60 -16.65
C ALA A 125 3.71 -1.78 -16.50
N GLU A 126 4.54 -1.83 -15.45
CA GLU A 126 5.36 -3.01 -15.13
C GLU A 126 4.50 -4.20 -14.74
N LEU A 127 3.55 -3.99 -13.83
CA LEU A 127 2.60 -5.02 -13.40
C LEU A 127 1.83 -5.65 -14.57
N GLY A 128 1.39 -4.82 -15.52
CA GLY A 128 0.63 -5.23 -16.68
C GLY A 128 1.38 -6.19 -17.62
N ARG A 129 2.72 -6.23 -17.56
CA ARG A 129 3.53 -7.15 -18.38
C ARG A 129 3.45 -8.61 -17.91
N ILE A 130 3.16 -8.85 -16.63
CA ILE A 130 3.18 -10.19 -16.02
C ILE A 130 1.93 -11.01 -16.41
N ASN A 131 0.82 -10.34 -16.72
CA ASN A 131 -0.48 -10.96 -17.05
C ASN A 131 -1.03 -11.91 -15.94
N GLY A 132 -2.19 -12.52 -16.17
CA GLY A 132 -2.81 -13.50 -15.27
C GLY A 132 -3.97 -12.97 -14.43
N PRO A 133 -4.77 -13.86 -13.83
CA PRO A 133 -6.11 -13.49 -13.35
C PRO A 133 -6.11 -12.63 -12.09
N ARG A 134 -5.02 -12.61 -11.30
CA ARG A 134 -4.93 -11.90 -10.01
C ARG A 134 -3.50 -11.51 -9.68
N CYS A 135 -3.36 -10.39 -9.00
CA CYS A 135 -2.06 -9.78 -8.69
C CYS A 135 -1.53 -10.07 -7.27
N CYS A 136 -2.41 -10.24 -6.28
CA CYS A 136 -1.98 -10.08 -4.90
C CYS A 136 -1.08 -11.25 -4.39
N LYS A 137 -0.15 -10.91 -3.48
CA LYS A 137 1.11 -11.58 -3.08
C LYS A 137 2.15 -11.81 -4.17
N ARG A 138 1.77 -12.26 -5.38
CA ARG A 138 2.73 -12.52 -6.47
C ARG A 138 3.50 -11.24 -6.86
N ASP A 139 2.78 -10.13 -6.93
CA ASP A 139 3.28 -8.90 -7.55
C ASP A 139 3.81 -7.87 -6.54
N ALA A 140 3.85 -8.23 -5.26
CA ALA A 140 4.42 -7.44 -4.17
C ALA A 140 5.86 -7.91 -3.80
N MET A 141 6.48 -8.71 -4.67
CA MET A 141 7.80 -9.33 -4.47
C MET A 141 8.84 -8.86 -5.48
#